data_AF-A0A0L0W968-F1
#
_entry.id   AF-A0A0L0W968-F1
#
_cell.length_a   1.000
_cell.length_b   1.000
_cell.length_c   1.000
_cell.angle_alpha   90.00
_cell.angle_beta   90.00
_cell.angle_gamma   90.00
#
_symmetry.space_group_name_H-M   'P 1'
#
loop_
_entity.id
_entity.type
_entity.pdbx_description
1 polymer ?
#
loop_
_entity_poly.entity_id
_entity_poly.type
_entity_poly.pdbx_seq_one_letter_code
_entity_poly.pdbx_strand_id
1 'polypeptide(L)'
;MADYLKSEIEDVKKKGFGIIPKLVMTDERLSIEAKAIYSYMASYAGAGDTAFPGITKMIKDLNISEKRFYSHRKKLVELGYLTITKTREGNRRGNNIYTLNQIVKSEHSQNDSIEESEHSRFESVQNESVRNESVQNESVQNDGTNSNSINNNSINNNSINNNSIIKTTTTTKEKENCSSSSKNKDLETNKNLAVIAKEFEQSGFGTINLTVKELLEELLKNYSVEWIVQAFKIAVKKNKRRLDYVEGILENWLRDGGMKLSSEKKGADNNGGSSTNTEQCDPYEGIGITL
;
A
#
# COMPACT_ATOMS: atom_id res chain seq x y z
N MET A 1 -5.11 -39.32 32.53
CA MET A 1 -4.03 -39.64 31.57
C MET A 1 -4.53 -39.33 30.16
N ALA A 2 -4.81 -38.05 29.88
CA ALA A 2 -5.41 -37.60 28.62
C ALA A 2 -4.72 -36.34 28.06
N ASP A 3 -3.46 -36.10 28.43
CA ASP A 3 -2.63 -35.01 27.89
C ASP A 3 -1.60 -35.56 26.90
N TYR A 4 -2.04 -36.33 25.91
CA TYR A 4 -1.15 -36.82 24.87
C TYR A 4 -1.69 -36.53 23.48
N LEU A 5 -0.87 -35.76 22.74
CA LEU A 5 -0.91 -35.54 21.29
C LEU A 5 -1.86 -34.45 20.78
N LYS A 6 -1.69 -33.22 21.25
CA LYS A 6 -1.82 -32.08 20.34
C LYS A 6 -0.49 -31.96 19.59
N SER A 7 -0.30 -32.76 18.53
CA SER A 7 0.73 -32.42 17.56
C SER A 7 0.35 -31.05 17.02
N GLU A 8 1.12 -30.02 17.37
CA GLU A 8 0.97 -28.71 16.75
C GLU A 8 1.30 -28.88 15.27
N ILE A 9 0.26 -29.05 14.45
CA ILE A 9 0.38 -28.85 13.02
C ILE A 9 0.71 -27.36 12.87
N GLU A 10 2.00 -27.04 12.77
CA GLU A 10 2.42 -25.68 12.49
C GLU A 10 1.94 -25.31 11.09
N ASP A 11 0.98 -24.39 11.01
CA ASP A 11 0.62 -23.76 9.75
C ASP A 11 1.88 -23.14 9.13
N VAL A 12 2.13 -23.45 7.85
CA VAL A 12 3.29 -22.93 7.10
C VAL A 12 3.30 -21.39 7.12
N LYS A 13 2.11 -20.76 7.23
CA LYS A 13 1.97 -19.30 7.31
C LYS A 13 2.20 -18.72 8.71
N LYS A 14 2.34 -19.55 9.76
CA LYS A 14 2.55 -19.12 11.16
C LYS A 14 3.79 -18.22 11.32
N LYS A 15 4.81 -18.41 10.48
CA LYS A 15 6.06 -17.62 10.48
C LYS A 15 6.04 -16.41 9.54
N GLY A 16 4.88 -16.08 8.99
CA GLY A 16 4.69 -14.97 8.06
C GLY A 16 4.73 -15.40 6.60
N PHE A 17 4.13 -14.57 5.75
CA PHE A 17 4.11 -14.70 4.30
C PHE A 17 4.05 -13.31 3.69
N GLY A 18 4.41 -13.19 2.42
CA GLY A 18 4.42 -11.92 1.69
C GLY A 18 3.60 -11.96 0.42
N ILE A 19 3.23 -10.78 -0.07
CA ILE A 19 2.57 -10.63 -1.36
C ILE A 19 3.62 -10.33 -2.42
N ILE A 20 3.62 -11.11 -3.50
CA ILE A 20 4.56 -10.97 -4.61
C ILE A 20 3.79 -10.44 -5.83
N PRO A 21 4.10 -9.24 -6.35
CA PRO A 21 3.45 -8.70 -7.53
C PRO A 21 3.74 -9.54 -8.78
N LYS A 22 2.70 -9.79 -9.58
CA LYS A 22 2.83 -10.50 -10.87
C LYS A 22 3.87 -9.86 -11.77
N LEU A 23 3.95 -8.51 -11.78
CA LEU A 23 4.89 -7.73 -12.57
C LEU A 23 6.35 -8.19 -12.37
N VAL A 24 6.77 -8.43 -11.12
CA VAL A 24 8.14 -8.87 -10.80
C VAL A 24 8.39 -10.29 -11.32
N MET A 25 7.39 -11.17 -11.22
CA MET A 25 7.53 -12.56 -11.64
C MET A 25 7.49 -12.71 -13.17
N THR A 26 6.76 -11.83 -13.86
CA THR A 26 6.66 -11.83 -15.32
C THR A 26 7.73 -11.01 -16.03
N ASP A 27 8.49 -10.15 -15.34
CA ASP A 27 9.58 -9.40 -15.97
C ASP A 27 10.70 -10.36 -16.42
N GLU A 28 10.96 -10.40 -17.72
CA GLU A 28 12.00 -11.22 -18.35
C GLU A 28 13.41 -10.68 -18.10
N ARG A 29 13.54 -9.40 -17.75
CA ARG A 29 14.82 -8.76 -17.41
C ARG A 29 15.38 -9.22 -16.07
N LEU A 30 14.55 -9.86 -15.25
CA LEU A 30 14.92 -10.43 -13.96
C LEU A 30 15.20 -11.93 -14.07
N SER A 31 16.43 -12.31 -13.69
CA SER A 31 16.81 -13.70 -13.45
C SER A 31 15.97 -14.34 -12.34
N ILE A 32 15.92 -15.68 -12.32
CA ILE A 32 15.26 -16.46 -11.26
C ILE A 32 15.82 -16.11 -9.88
N GLU A 33 17.13 -15.93 -9.74
CA GLU A 33 17.77 -15.56 -8.47
C GLU A 33 17.34 -14.16 -7.99
N ALA A 34 17.23 -13.19 -8.89
CA ALA A 34 16.70 -11.86 -8.56
C ALA A 34 15.23 -11.94 -8.10
N LYS A 35 14.40 -12.74 -8.79
CA LYS A 35 13.01 -13.01 -8.40
C LYS A 35 12.95 -13.65 -7.01
N ALA A 36 13.82 -14.63 -6.71
CA ALA A 36 13.90 -15.28 -5.41
C ALA A 36 14.31 -14.31 -4.30
N ILE A 37 15.30 -13.45 -4.53
CA ILE A 37 15.73 -12.42 -3.57
C ILE A 37 14.57 -11.45 -3.28
N TYR A 38 13.87 -10.98 -4.31
CA TYR A 38 12.70 -10.11 -4.13
C TYR A 38 11.60 -10.81 -3.32
N SER A 39 11.25 -12.05 -3.70
CA SER A 39 10.23 -12.86 -3.01
C SER A 39 10.56 -13.10 -1.55
N TYR A 40 11.84 -13.34 -1.24
CA TYR A 40 12.33 -13.45 0.12
C TYR A 40 12.12 -12.14 0.88
N MET A 41 12.50 -10.99 0.31
CA MET A 41 12.24 -9.70 0.96
C MET A 41 10.74 -9.46 1.18
N ALA A 42 9.89 -9.81 0.20
CA ALA A 42 8.43 -9.72 0.31
C ALA A 42 7.88 -10.57 1.47
N SER A 43 8.40 -11.78 1.70
CA SER A 43 7.95 -12.61 2.83
C SER A 43 8.26 -11.98 4.19
N TYR A 44 9.29 -11.13 4.28
CA TYR A 44 9.64 -10.39 5.50
C TYR A 44 8.87 -9.07 5.63
N ALA A 45 8.46 -8.46 4.51
CA ALA A 45 7.63 -7.25 4.51
C ALA A 45 6.17 -7.55 4.89
N GLY A 46 5.69 -8.77 4.63
CA GLY A 46 4.33 -9.16 4.94
C GLY A 46 3.31 -8.46 4.03
N ALA A 47 2.39 -7.73 4.65
CA ALA A 47 1.44 -6.85 3.96
C ALA A 47 2.02 -5.45 3.67
N GLY A 48 3.17 -5.11 4.26
CA GLY A 48 3.88 -3.85 4.02
C GLY A 48 4.80 -3.92 2.81
N ASP A 49 5.56 -2.85 2.61
CA ASP A 49 6.56 -2.71 1.54
C ASP A 49 8.00 -2.69 2.07
N THR A 50 8.22 -2.55 3.38
CA THR A 50 9.56 -2.53 3.97
C THR A 50 9.95 -3.86 4.60
N ALA A 51 11.17 -4.32 4.35
CA ALA A 51 11.77 -5.50 4.93
C ALA A 51 13.17 -5.19 5.50
N PHE A 52 13.58 -5.89 6.56
CA PHE A 52 14.88 -5.72 7.21
C PHE A 52 15.65 -7.04 7.47
N PRO A 53 15.60 -8.05 6.58
CA PRO A 53 16.43 -9.24 6.74
C PRO A 53 17.93 -8.90 6.59
N GLY A 54 18.78 -9.51 7.43
CA GLY A 54 20.23 -9.40 7.30
C GLY A 54 20.75 -10.05 6.01
N ILE A 55 21.78 -9.46 5.39
CA ILE A 55 22.38 -9.99 4.15
C ILE A 55 22.89 -11.42 4.33
N THR A 56 23.64 -11.68 5.42
CA THR A 56 24.16 -13.01 5.74
C THR A 56 23.04 -14.04 5.88
N LYS A 57 21.89 -13.63 6.42
CA LYS A 57 20.71 -14.50 6.56
C LYS A 57 20.09 -14.81 5.20
N MET A 58 19.90 -13.82 4.34
CA MET A 58 19.39 -14.03 2.98
C MET A 58 20.30 -14.96 2.17
N ILE A 59 21.61 -14.72 2.21
CA ILE A 59 22.62 -15.54 1.53
C ILE A 59 22.54 -17.00 1.99
N LYS A 60 22.47 -17.22 3.31
CA LYS A 60 22.38 -18.55 3.91
C LYS A 60 21.07 -19.25 3.53
N ASP A 61 19.94 -18.58 3.72
CA ASP A 61 18.61 -19.18 3.56
C ASP A 61 18.29 -19.45 2.08
N LEU A 62 18.76 -18.58 1.16
CA LEU A 62 18.62 -18.78 -0.29
C LEU A 62 19.74 -19.64 -0.91
N ASN A 63 20.77 -19.99 -0.13
CA ASN A 63 21.94 -20.75 -0.57
C ASN A 63 22.59 -20.18 -1.86
N ILE A 64 22.87 -18.88 -1.83
CA ILE A 64 23.42 -18.12 -2.96
C ILE A 64 24.74 -17.48 -2.56
N SER A 65 25.75 -17.47 -3.43
CA SER A 65 27.03 -16.83 -3.10
C SER A 65 26.87 -15.31 -2.90
N GLU A 66 27.69 -14.73 -2.03
CA GLU A 66 27.63 -13.30 -1.71
C GLU A 66 27.76 -12.41 -2.96
N LYS A 67 28.70 -12.76 -3.86
CA LYS A 67 28.89 -12.06 -5.13
C LYS A 67 27.63 -12.10 -6.00
N ARG A 68 26.99 -13.26 -6.12
CA ARG A 68 25.74 -13.41 -6.90
C ARG A 68 24.61 -12.62 -6.26
N PHE A 69 24.44 -12.74 -4.94
CA PHE A 69 23.42 -11.99 -4.22
C PHE A 69 23.50 -10.49 -4.51
N TYR A 70 24.70 -9.88 -4.39
CA TYR A 70 24.86 -8.46 -4.67
C TYR A 70 24.59 -8.10 -6.13
N SER A 71 25.00 -8.94 -7.08
CA SER A 71 24.75 -8.71 -8.51
C SER A 71 23.25 -8.68 -8.83
N HIS A 72 22.50 -9.70 -8.39
CA HIS A 72 21.06 -9.79 -8.64
C HIS A 72 20.27 -8.74 -7.86
N ARG A 73 20.67 -8.44 -6.61
CA ARG A 73 20.09 -7.34 -5.84
C ARG A 73 20.30 -6.00 -6.53
N LYS A 74 21.50 -5.74 -7.08
CA LYS A 74 21.79 -4.52 -7.84
C LYS A 74 20.83 -4.39 -9.03
N LYS A 75 20.56 -5.48 -9.74
CA LYS A 75 19.62 -5.48 -10.87
C LYS A 75 18.20 -5.09 -10.46
N LEU A 76 17.73 -5.53 -9.29
CA LEU A 76 16.43 -5.11 -8.74
C LEU A 76 16.38 -3.60 -8.46
N VAL A 77 17.48 -3.03 -7.96
CA VAL A 77 17.59 -1.58 -7.71
C VAL A 77 17.60 -0.80 -9.03
N GLU A 78 18.40 -1.24 -10.01
CA GLU A 78 18.51 -0.61 -11.33
C GLU A 78 17.16 -0.57 -12.06
N LEU A 79 16.39 -1.65 -12.00
CA LEU A 79 15.06 -1.73 -12.61
C LEU A 79 13.97 -1.05 -11.77
N GLY A 80 14.32 -0.46 -10.62
CA GLY A 80 13.39 0.29 -9.79
C GLY A 80 12.43 -0.56 -8.95
N TYR A 81 12.67 -1.87 -8.81
CA TYR A 81 11.87 -2.75 -7.95
C TYR A 81 12.24 -2.65 -6.46
N LEU A 82 13.46 -2.20 -6.16
CA LEU A 82 14.00 -2.24 -4.80
C LEU A 82 14.73 -0.92 -4.47
N THR A 83 14.40 -0.35 -3.32
CA THR A 83 15.17 0.75 -2.72
C THR A 83 15.89 0.24 -1.47
N ILE A 84 17.15 0.63 -1.27
CA ILE A 84 17.95 0.21 -0.12
C ILE A 84 18.40 1.44 0.65
N THR A 85 17.93 1.59 1.89
CA THR A 85 18.40 2.61 2.82
C THR A 85 19.24 1.96 3.91
N LYS A 86 20.30 2.66 4.36
CA LYS A 86 21.14 2.19 5.47
C LYS A 86 20.74 2.97 6.72
N THR A 87 20.42 2.29 7.80
CA THR A 87 20.31 2.96 9.10
C THR A 87 21.69 3.39 9.58
N ARG A 88 21.79 4.56 10.20
CA ARG A 88 22.96 4.99 10.97
C ARG A 88 22.58 4.92 12.44
N GLU A 89 23.27 4.09 13.20
CA GLU A 89 23.04 3.94 14.64
C GLU A 89 24.32 4.36 15.38
N GLY A 90 24.56 5.68 15.41
CA GLY A 90 25.78 6.26 15.98
C GLY A 90 27.05 5.66 15.37
N ASN A 91 27.89 5.05 16.21
CA ASN A 91 29.16 4.42 15.81
C ASN A 91 29.02 2.98 15.32
N ARG A 92 27.82 2.37 15.38
CA ARG A 92 27.61 1.00 14.89
C ARG A 92 27.17 1.03 13.43
N ARG A 93 27.65 0.06 12.65
CA ARG A 93 27.13 -0.19 11.30
C ARG A 93 25.66 -0.56 11.42
N GLY A 94 24.77 0.29 10.93
CA GLY A 94 23.37 -0.04 10.87
C GLY A 94 23.06 -1.06 9.78
N ASN A 95 21.84 -1.59 9.85
CA ASN A 95 21.34 -2.60 8.93
C ASN A 95 20.80 -1.95 7.65
N ASN A 96 20.62 -2.77 6.62
CA ASN A 96 19.91 -2.33 5.42
C ASN A 96 18.41 -2.46 5.66
N ILE A 97 17.67 -1.43 5.29
CA ILE A 97 16.22 -1.45 5.15
C ILE A 97 15.93 -1.50 3.65
N TYR A 98 15.11 -2.47 3.27
CA TYR A 98 14.72 -2.75 1.90
C TYR A 98 13.28 -2.29 1.70
N THR A 99 13.03 -1.40 0.75
CA THR A 99 11.67 -0.98 0.37
C THR A 99 11.34 -1.56 -1.00
N LEU A 100 10.26 -2.32 -1.07
CA LEU A 100 9.71 -2.95 -2.27
C LEU A 100 8.84 -1.92 -3.00
N ASN A 101 9.37 -1.38 -4.08
CA ASN A 101 8.75 -0.26 -4.77
C ASN A 101 7.45 -0.72 -5.47
N GLN A 102 6.33 -0.08 -5.11
CA GLN A 102 5.01 -0.39 -5.69
C GLN A 102 4.82 0.20 -7.09
N ILE A 103 5.58 1.23 -7.42
CA ILE A 103 5.51 1.94 -8.70
C ILE A 103 6.88 1.85 -9.35
N VAL A 104 6.92 1.17 -10.50
CA VAL A 104 8.12 1.08 -11.32
C VAL A 104 7.95 2.02 -12.50
N LYS A 105 8.88 2.96 -12.67
CA LYS A 105 8.89 3.84 -13.84
C LYS A 105 9.17 2.99 -15.07
N SER A 106 8.17 2.82 -15.93
CA SER A 106 8.38 2.20 -17.24
C SER A 106 9.29 3.10 -18.07
N GLU A 107 10.27 2.53 -18.76
CA GLU A 107 11.20 3.24 -19.66
C GLU A 107 10.52 3.89 -20.89
N HIS A 108 9.18 4.00 -20.91
CA HIS A 108 8.40 4.67 -21.97
C HIS A 108 8.02 6.13 -21.64
N SER A 109 8.67 6.74 -20.67
CA SER A 109 8.58 8.18 -20.42
C SER A 109 9.97 8.79 -20.47
N GLN A 110 10.54 8.83 -21.67
CA GLN A 110 11.58 9.81 -21.99
C GLN A 110 10.87 11.15 -22.25
N ASN A 111 11.45 12.20 -21.68
CA ASN A 111 11.05 13.60 -21.71
C ASN A 111 10.07 14.01 -20.59
N ASP A 112 10.62 14.23 -19.40
CA ASP A 112 10.51 15.55 -18.77
C ASP A 112 11.69 15.77 -17.81
N SER A 113 12.47 16.79 -18.17
CA SER A 113 13.32 17.67 -17.35
C SER A 113 14.18 17.07 -16.22
N ILE A 114 15.48 17.11 -16.51
CA ILE A 114 16.59 17.20 -15.56
C ILE A 114 16.33 18.36 -14.58
N GLU A 115 16.25 18.06 -13.29
CA GLU A 115 16.70 18.99 -12.25
C GLU A 115 17.89 18.35 -11.54
N GLU A 116 19.06 18.92 -11.83
CA GLU A 116 20.28 18.75 -11.04
C GLU A 116 20.03 19.29 -9.63
N SER A 117 20.22 18.45 -8.62
CA SER A 117 20.60 18.92 -7.29
C SER A 117 21.84 18.14 -6.84
N GLU A 118 22.96 18.77 -7.17
CA GLU A 118 24.34 18.56 -6.76
C GLU A 118 24.56 18.21 -5.26
N HIS A 119 25.71 17.56 -5.03
CA HIS A 119 26.46 17.31 -3.77
C HIS A 119 26.17 16.05 -2.91
N SER A 120 26.94 15.00 -3.20
CA SER A 120 27.91 14.45 -2.22
C SER A 120 29.00 13.62 -2.91
N ARG A 121 30.04 14.34 -3.34
CA ARG A 121 31.39 13.88 -3.64
C ARG A 121 31.93 12.97 -2.54
N PHE A 122 32.25 11.71 -2.85
CA PHE A 122 33.36 11.01 -2.20
C PHE A 122 34.01 9.99 -3.14
N GLU A 123 35.33 9.93 -3.01
CA GLU A 123 36.32 9.49 -3.98
C GLU A 123 36.29 8.00 -4.32
N SER A 124 36.68 7.69 -5.56
CA SER A 124 37.12 6.37 -5.98
C SER A 124 38.43 6.01 -5.27
N VAL A 125 38.35 5.24 -4.20
CA VAL A 125 39.52 4.56 -3.63
C VAL A 125 39.84 3.36 -4.52
N GLN A 126 40.93 3.47 -5.26
CA GLN A 126 41.63 2.35 -5.86
C GLN A 126 42.15 1.45 -4.73
N ASN A 127 41.73 0.19 -4.69
CA ASN A 127 42.44 -0.82 -3.90
C ASN A 127 43.28 -1.64 -4.86
N GLU A 128 44.57 -1.33 -4.83
CA GLU A 128 45.66 -2.10 -5.39
C GLU A 128 45.74 -3.50 -4.73
N SER A 129 46.31 -4.44 -5.47
CA SER A 129 46.36 -5.86 -5.18
C SER A 129 47.05 -6.21 -3.85
N VAL A 130 46.37 -6.98 -3.00
CA VAL A 130 47.03 -7.80 -1.97
C VAL A 130 46.75 -9.27 -2.29
N ARG A 131 47.82 -9.98 -2.63
CA ARG A 131 47.89 -11.44 -2.72
C ARG A 131 47.47 -12.03 -1.36
N ASN A 132 46.54 -12.96 -1.36
CA ASN A 132 46.48 -13.99 -0.33
C ASN A 132 46.38 -15.35 -1.02
N GLU A 133 47.34 -16.20 -0.67
CA GLU A 133 47.46 -17.57 -1.14
C GLU A 133 46.30 -18.46 -0.69
N SER A 134 46.19 -19.57 -1.41
CA SER A 134 45.15 -20.59 -1.39
C SER A 134 44.77 -21.11 0.00
N VAL A 135 43.45 -21.16 0.24
CA VAL A 135 42.85 -22.23 1.05
C VAL A 135 41.77 -22.89 0.20
N GLN A 136 41.97 -24.17 -0.07
CA GLN A 136 41.05 -25.06 -0.75
C GLN A 136 39.70 -25.08 -0.02
N ASN A 137 38.60 -24.95 -0.74
CA ASN A 137 37.31 -25.49 -0.31
C ASN A 137 36.59 -26.05 -1.54
N GLU A 138 36.11 -27.27 -1.36
CA GLU A 138 35.63 -28.19 -2.39
C GLU A 138 34.49 -27.63 -3.23
N SER A 139 34.49 -28.01 -4.50
CA SER A 139 33.47 -27.70 -5.48
C SER A 139 32.17 -28.45 -5.17
N VAL A 140 31.10 -27.73 -4.83
CA VAL A 140 29.73 -28.21 -5.09
C VAL A 140 29.28 -27.58 -6.39
N GLN A 141 29.30 -28.38 -7.46
CA GLN A 141 28.70 -28.07 -8.74
C GLN A 141 27.18 -27.99 -8.55
N ASN A 142 26.57 -26.85 -8.84
CA ASN A 142 25.19 -26.83 -9.28
C ASN A 142 25.25 -26.85 -10.81
N ASP A 143 25.01 -28.03 -11.38
CA ASP A 143 24.89 -28.21 -12.82
C ASP A 143 23.80 -27.28 -13.37
N GLY A 144 24.15 -26.62 -14.47
CA GLY A 144 23.34 -25.58 -15.08
C GLY A 144 22.08 -26.09 -15.77
N THR A 145 21.18 -25.16 -16.07
CA THR A 145 20.32 -25.30 -17.25
C THR A 145 20.49 -24.07 -18.11
N ASN A 146 21.37 -24.23 -19.09
CA ASN A 146 21.35 -23.50 -20.35
C ASN A 146 20.11 -23.96 -21.14
N SER A 147 19.29 -23.03 -21.61
CA SER A 147 18.46 -23.29 -22.78
C SER A 147 18.41 -22.05 -23.66
N ASN A 148 19.06 -22.18 -24.80
CA ASN A 148 19.16 -21.21 -25.87
C ASN A 148 18.10 -21.58 -26.94
N SER A 149 17.20 -20.65 -27.27
CA SER A 149 16.44 -20.47 -28.54
C SER A 149 15.59 -21.61 -29.16
N ILE A 150 14.59 -21.19 -29.97
CA ILE A 150 13.71 -21.91 -30.93
C ILE A 150 12.31 -22.19 -30.32
N ASN A 151 11.15 -21.77 -30.86
CA ASN A 151 10.66 -21.46 -32.21
C ASN A 151 9.44 -20.50 -32.16
N ASN A 152 9.30 -19.63 -33.16
CA ASN A 152 8.17 -18.75 -33.40
C ASN A 152 7.20 -19.34 -34.45
N ASN A 153 5.98 -19.74 -34.05
CA ASN A 153 4.71 -19.78 -34.84
C ASN A 153 3.68 -20.62 -34.05
N SER A 154 2.38 -20.32 -33.94
CA SER A 154 1.52 -19.28 -34.48
C SER A 154 0.42 -18.97 -33.46
N ILE A 155 0.18 -17.69 -33.18
CA ILE A 155 -0.99 -17.24 -32.44
C ILE A 155 -2.19 -17.32 -33.39
N ASN A 156 -3.10 -18.28 -33.18
CA ASN A 156 -4.46 -18.14 -33.68
C ASN A 156 -5.21 -17.21 -32.73
N ASN A 157 -5.33 -15.97 -33.18
CA ASN A 157 -6.19 -14.96 -32.59
C ASN A 157 -7.61 -15.16 -33.16
N ASN A 158 -8.59 -15.43 -32.30
CA ASN A 158 -9.95 -15.03 -32.62
C ASN A 158 -10.67 -14.47 -31.37
N SER A 159 -10.59 -13.13 -31.28
CA SER A 159 -11.64 -12.18 -30.94
C SER A 159 -12.76 -12.61 -29.98
N ILE A 160 -12.71 -12.01 -28.79
CA ILE A 160 -13.75 -11.22 -28.11
C ILE A 160 -15.22 -11.51 -28.49
N ASN A 161 -16.01 -11.94 -27.50
CA ASN A 161 -17.33 -11.36 -27.25
C ASN A 161 -17.67 -11.38 -25.74
N ASN A 162 -17.75 -10.20 -25.14
CA ASN A 162 -18.43 -9.96 -23.87
C ASN A 162 -19.94 -9.90 -24.12
N ASN A 163 -20.75 -10.78 -23.53
CA ASN A 163 -21.84 -10.32 -22.66
C ASN A 163 -22.52 -11.45 -21.86
N SER A 164 -22.83 -11.11 -20.62
CA SER A 164 -24.02 -11.47 -19.85
C SER A 164 -24.46 -12.95 -19.75
N ILE A 165 -24.52 -13.47 -18.51
CA ILE A 165 -25.78 -13.78 -17.80
C ILE A 165 -25.43 -14.66 -16.59
N ILE A 166 -25.65 -14.09 -15.41
CA ILE A 166 -25.79 -14.83 -14.16
C ILE A 166 -27.04 -15.71 -14.29
N LYS A 167 -26.86 -17.03 -14.32
CA LYS A 167 -27.90 -18.04 -14.03
C LYS A 167 -27.39 -18.85 -12.84
N THR A 168 -27.81 -18.49 -11.63
CA THR A 168 -28.85 -19.21 -10.87
C THR A 168 -28.58 -20.71 -10.74
N THR A 169 -27.99 -21.10 -9.61
CA THR A 169 -28.25 -22.40 -8.99
C THR A 169 -28.63 -22.18 -7.54
N THR A 170 -29.91 -21.92 -7.33
CA THR A 170 -30.63 -22.30 -6.13
C THR A 170 -30.70 -23.84 -6.06
N THR A 171 -30.28 -24.44 -4.94
CA THR A 171 -31.13 -25.23 -4.02
C THR A 171 -30.28 -26.27 -3.27
N THR A 172 -30.00 -25.99 -1.99
CA THR A 172 -30.31 -26.95 -0.93
C THR A 172 -30.77 -26.18 0.30
N LYS A 173 -31.99 -26.49 0.71
CA LYS A 173 -32.71 -25.91 1.84
C LYS A 173 -32.19 -26.56 3.11
N GLU A 174 -31.88 -25.79 4.14
CA GLU A 174 -32.35 -26.08 5.50
C GLU A 174 -32.82 -24.77 6.14
N LYS A 175 -34.00 -24.88 6.77
CA LYS A 175 -34.79 -23.80 7.34
C LYS A 175 -34.27 -23.48 8.74
N GLU A 176 -34.05 -22.20 9.03
CA GLU A 176 -34.47 -21.62 10.31
C GLU A 176 -35.18 -20.28 10.07
N ASN A 177 -36.24 -20.08 10.85
CA ASN A 177 -37.29 -19.08 10.68
C ASN A 177 -36.98 -17.82 11.51
N CYS A 178 -37.65 -16.71 11.14
CA CYS A 178 -37.92 -15.51 11.94
C CYS A 178 -36.79 -14.51 12.25
N SER A 179 -36.70 -13.44 11.44
CA SER A 179 -37.00 -12.06 11.90
C SER A 179 -36.75 -11.04 10.80
N SER A 180 -37.84 -10.55 10.24
CA SER A 180 -37.94 -9.37 9.40
C SER A 180 -37.61 -8.11 10.21
N SER A 181 -36.45 -7.48 9.98
CA SER A 181 -36.24 -6.01 10.11
C SER A 181 -34.86 -5.45 9.72
N SER A 182 -33.80 -6.24 9.45
CA SER A 182 -32.45 -5.66 9.27
C SER A 182 -31.88 -5.57 7.84
N LYS A 183 -32.50 -6.18 6.82
CA LYS A 183 -31.89 -6.30 5.47
C LYS A 183 -31.77 -4.98 4.66
N ASN A 184 -32.54 -3.95 5.00
CA ASN A 184 -32.56 -2.72 4.21
C ASN A 184 -31.44 -1.74 4.57
N LYS A 185 -30.94 -1.76 5.82
CA LYS A 185 -29.86 -0.86 6.24
C LYS A 185 -28.54 -1.27 5.59
N ASP A 186 -28.18 -2.54 5.63
CA ASP A 186 -26.90 -3.03 5.09
C ASP A 186 -26.76 -2.77 3.58
N LEU A 187 -27.86 -2.88 2.83
CA LEU A 187 -27.85 -2.57 1.40
C LEU A 187 -27.61 -1.07 1.14
N GLU A 188 -28.18 -0.20 1.97
CA GLU A 188 -28.05 1.25 1.84
C GLU A 188 -26.68 1.74 2.31
N THR A 189 -26.13 1.18 3.39
CA THR A 189 -24.77 1.46 3.87
C THR A 189 -23.74 1.08 2.81
N ASN A 190 -23.94 -0.06 2.13
CA ASN A 190 -23.06 -0.51 1.05
C ASN A 190 -23.11 0.41 -0.19
N LYS A 191 -24.29 0.92 -0.55
CA LYS A 191 -24.41 1.91 -1.64
C LYS A 191 -23.75 3.23 -1.28
N ASN A 192 -23.98 3.73 -0.07
CA ASN A 192 -23.41 4.99 0.41
C ASN A 192 -21.88 4.92 0.49
N LEU A 193 -21.34 3.78 0.95
CA LEU A 193 -19.90 3.52 0.94
C LEU A 193 -19.35 3.51 -0.49
N ALA A 194 -20.05 2.89 -1.45
CA ALA A 194 -19.63 2.90 -2.85
C ALA A 194 -19.60 4.32 -3.46
N VAL A 195 -20.55 5.19 -3.10
CA VAL A 195 -20.58 6.59 -3.56
C VAL A 195 -19.39 7.37 -3.01
N ILE A 196 -19.12 7.26 -1.71
CA ILE A 196 -18.01 7.98 -1.05
C ILE A 196 -16.66 7.44 -1.52
N ALA A 197 -16.52 6.13 -1.64
CA ALA A 197 -15.33 5.47 -2.18
C ALA A 197 -14.99 6.00 -3.58
N LYS A 198 -16.00 6.08 -4.45
CA LYS A 198 -15.84 6.64 -5.80
C LYS A 198 -15.40 8.10 -5.75
N GLU A 199 -16.04 8.93 -4.93
CA GLU A 199 -15.69 10.35 -4.80
C GLU A 199 -14.26 10.54 -4.25
N PHE A 200 -13.85 9.69 -3.30
CA PHE A 200 -12.50 9.69 -2.71
C PHE A 200 -11.42 9.46 -3.77
N GLU A 201 -11.58 8.43 -4.61
CA GLU A 201 -10.65 8.11 -5.69
C GLU A 201 -10.66 9.20 -6.77
N GLN A 202 -11.85 9.66 -7.20
CA GLN A 202 -11.99 10.71 -8.22
C GLN A 202 -11.42 12.06 -7.78
N SER A 203 -11.51 12.36 -6.49
CA SER A 203 -10.96 13.59 -5.90
C SER A 203 -9.44 13.54 -5.67
N GLY A 204 -8.80 12.39 -5.95
CA GLY A 204 -7.36 12.21 -5.86
C GLY A 204 -6.83 12.07 -4.43
N PHE A 205 -7.62 11.53 -3.51
CA PHE A 205 -7.15 11.22 -2.15
C PHE A 205 -6.29 9.94 -2.08
N GLY A 206 -6.19 9.20 -3.19
CA GLY A 206 -5.40 7.98 -3.32
C GLY A 206 -6.27 6.74 -3.53
N THR A 207 -5.68 5.57 -3.32
CA THR A 207 -6.38 4.27 -3.41
C THR A 207 -6.97 3.88 -2.07
N ILE A 208 -8.10 3.17 -2.08
CA ILE A 208 -8.75 2.70 -0.86
C ILE A 208 -8.03 1.44 -0.34
N ASN A 209 -7.29 1.60 0.75
CA ASN A 209 -6.77 0.49 1.56
C ASN A 209 -7.78 0.08 2.65
N LEU A 210 -7.59 -1.06 3.32
CA LEU A 210 -8.41 -1.54 4.43
C LEU A 210 -8.59 -0.48 5.53
N THR A 211 -7.51 0.20 5.93
CA THR A 211 -7.55 1.27 6.93
C THR A 211 -8.40 2.46 6.47
N VAL A 212 -8.24 2.87 5.21
CA VAL A 212 -9.05 3.93 4.60
C VAL A 212 -10.51 3.52 4.55
N LYS A 213 -10.80 2.27 4.21
CA LYS A 213 -12.16 1.73 4.18
C LYS A 213 -12.81 1.81 5.57
N GLU A 214 -12.11 1.38 6.62
CA GLU A 214 -12.59 1.46 8.01
C GLU A 214 -12.90 2.91 8.42
N LEU A 215 -12.04 3.85 8.04
CA LEU A 215 -12.26 5.28 8.29
C LEU A 215 -13.48 5.83 7.52
N LEU A 216 -13.67 5.44 6.26
CA LEU A 216 -14.85 5.85 5.48
C LEU A 216 -16.15 5.27 6.06
N GLU A 217 -16.10 4.03 6.55
CA GLU A 217 -17.22 3.41 7.26
C GLU A 217 -17.53 4.12 8.59
N GLU A 218 -16.50 4.60 9.30
CA GLU A 218 -16.66 5.40 10.51
C GLU A 218 -17.28 6.76 10.23
N LEU A 219 -16.82 7.46 9.17
CA LEU A 219 -17.45 8.72 8.74
C LEU A 219 -18.93 8.53 8.39
N LEU A 220 -19.29 7.42 7.75
CA LEU A 220 -20.67 7.09 7.41
C LEU A 220 -21.58 6.81 8.60
N LYS A 221 -21.01 6.42 9.75
CA LYS A 221 -21.79 6.24 10.99
C LYS A 221 -22.16 7.59 11.61
N ASN A 222 -21.32 8.59 11.42
CA ASN A 222 -21.40 9.87 12.13
C ASN A 222 -21.94 11.02 11.27
N TYR A 223 -21.79 10.93 9.94
CA TYR A 223 -22.10 12.00 9.00
C TYR A 223 -22.91 11.48 7.80
N SER A 224 -23.74 12.36 7.23
CA SER A 224 -24.45 12.05 5.99
C SER A 224 -23.50 12.03 4.79
N VAL A 225 -23.85 11.26 3.76
CA VAL A 225 -23.07 11.17 2.51
C VAL A 225 -22.78 12.55 1.90
N GLU A 226 -23.78 13.43 1.94
CA GLU A 226 -23.69 14.78 1.40
C GLU A 226 -22.63 15.63 2.12
N TRP A 227 -22.55 15.51 3.45
CA TRP A 227 -21.52 16.20 4.23
C TRP A 227 -20.13 15.73 3.85
N ILE A 228 -19.93 14.42 3.75
CA ILE A 228 -18.62 13.82 3.44
C ILE A 228 -18.15 14.24 2.04
N VAL A 229 -19.02 14.13 1.04
CA VAL A 229 -18.72 14.52 -0.35
C VAL A 229 -18.35 16.01 -0.43
N GLN A 230 -19.04 16.86 0.30
CA GLN A 230 -18.74 18.29 0.25
C GLN A 230 -17.46 18.65 1.01
N ALA A 231 -17.18 17.97 2.12
CA ALA A 231 -15.92 18.13 2.84
C ALA A 231 -14.73 17.71 1.95
N PHE A 232 -14.86 16.63 1.15
CA PHE A 232 -13.90 16.26 0.12
C PHE A 232 -13.67 17.38 -0.90
N LYS A 233 -14.74 17.98 -1.44
CA LYS A 233 -14.62 19.10 -2.39
C LYS A 233 -13.86 20.29 -1.81
N ILE A 234 -14.06 20.62 -0.54
CA ILE A 234 -13.36 21.72 0.13
C ILE A 234 -11.89 21.36 0.36
N ALA A 235 -11.61 20.14 0.80
CA ALA A 235 -10.26 19.63 0.94
C ALA A 235 -9.48 19.67 -0.38
N VAL A 236 -10.12 19.30 -1.50
CA VAL A 236 -9.55 19.41 -2.85
C VAL A 236 -9.28 20.87 -3.22
N LYS A 237 -10.25 21.78 -3.02
CA LYS A 237 -10.07 23.22 -3.27
C LYS A 237 -8.93 23.83 -2.46
N LYS A 238 -8.69 23.33 -1.24
CA LYS A 238 -7.59 23.77 -0.36
C LYS A 238 -6.29 23.01 -0.59
N ASN A 239 -6.23 22.09 -1.56
CA ASN A 239 -5.09 21.22 -1.86
C ASN A 239 -4.63 20.37 -0.64
N LYS A 240 -5.54 20.08 0.30
CA LYS A 240 -5.29 19.34 1.54
C LYS A 240 -6.07 18.03 1.54
N ARG A 241 -5.62 17.08 0.72
CA ARG A 241 -6.30 15.79 0.48
C ARG A 241 -5.96 14.72 1.52
N ARG A 242 -6.02 15.06 2.81
CA ARG A 242 -5.84 14.11 3.93
C ARG A 242 -7.17 13.91 4.65
N LEU A 243 -7.49 12.67 5.05
CA LEU A 243 -8.74 12.38 5.76
C LEU A 243 -8.86 13.14 7.08
N ASP A 244 -7.78 13.30 7.84
CA ASP A 244 -7.76 14.11 9.07
C ASP A 244 -8.24 15.56 8.83
N TYR A 245 -7.93 16.12 7.65
CA TYR A 245 -8.37 17.47 7.28
C TYR A 245 -9.86 17.50 6.94
N VAL A 246 -10.36 16.45 6.31
CA VAL A 246 -11.80 16.28 6.00
C VAL A 246 -12.59 16.10 7.29
N GLU A 247 -12.10 15.28 8.21
CA GLU A 247 -12.68 15.08 9.54
C GLU A 247 -12.76 16.40 10.31
N GLY A 248 -11.68 17.19 10.34
CA GLY A 248 -11.72 18.51 10.95
C GLY A 248 -12.73 19.48 10.31
N ILE A 249 -12.99 19.38 9.00
CA ILE A 249 -14.07 20.16 8.35
C ILE A 249 -15.44 19.70 8.87
N LEU A 250 -15.65 18.38 8.94
CA LEU A 250 -16.91 17.79 9.39
C LEU A 250 -17.20 18.09 10.86
N GLU A 251 -16.20 18.00 11.74
CA GLU A 251 -16.30 18.37 13.15
C GLU A 251 -16.64 19.85 13.34
N ASN A 252 -16.00 20.72 12.55
CA ASN A 252 -16.29 22.15 12.57
C ASN A 252 -17.74 22.43 12.15
N TRP A 253 -18.24 21.75 11.11
CA TRP A 253 -19.64 21.88 10.72
C TRP A 253 -20.61 21.32 11.75
N LEU A 254 -20.25 20.23 12.42
CA LEU A 254 -21.06 19.66 13.50
C LEU A 254 -21.17 20.67 14.66
N ARG A 255 -20.06 21.34 15.01
CA ARG A 255 -20.02 22.37 16.06
C ARG A 255 -20.72 23.67 15.66
N ASP A 256 -20.62 24.07 14.40
CA ASP A 256 -21.20 25.30 13.87
C ASP A 256 -22.70 25.16 13.52
N GLY A 257 -23.31 24.00 13.79
CA GLY A 257 -24.74 23.73 13.57
C GLY A 257 -25.10 23.46 12.11
N GLY A 258 -24.13 23.22 11.23
CA GLY A 258 -24.39 22.87 9.84
C GLY A 258 -23.27 23.19 8.85
N MET A 259 -23.47 22.69 7.63
CA MET A 259 -22.52 22.87 6.54
C MET A 259 -22.49 24.32 6.03
N LYS A 260 -21.31 24.95 6.05
CA LYS A 260 -21.11 26.29 5.50
C LYS A 260 -20.74 26.21 4.02
N LEU A 261 -21.73 26.20 3.13
CA LEU A 261 -21.50 26.44 1.70
C LEU A 261 -21.24 27.94 1.49
N SER A 262 -19.98 28.33 1.42
CA SER A 262 -19.62 29.62 0.84
C SER A 262 -19.90 29.57 -0.66
N SER A 263 -20.99 30.20 -1.08
CA SER A 263 -21.10 30.72 -2.43
C SER A 263 -19.92 31.64 -2.70
N GLU A 264 -19.34 31.52 -3.89
CA GLU A 264 -18.12 32.20 -4.31
C GLU A 264 -18.06 33.66 -3.85
N LYS A 265 -17.02 34.02 -3.08
CA LYS A 265 -16.47 35.37 -3.11
C LYS A 265 -14.96 35.34 -3.20
N LYS A 266 -14.50 36.18 -4.12
CA LYS A 266 -13.13 36.51 -4.53
C LYS A 266 -12.20 36.77 -3.33
N GLY A 267 -10.92 36.54 -3.58
CA GLY A 267 -9.87 36.56 -2.58
C GLY A 267 -9.69 37.88 -1.83
N ALA A 268 -9.07 37.74 -0.66
CA ALA A 268 -8.22 38.74 -0.05
C ALA A 268 -7.31 38.02 0.95
N ASP A 269 -6.01 38.28 0.84
CA ASP A 269 -5.00 37.91 1.80
C ASP A 269 -5.30 38.52 3.18
N ASN A 270 -5.04 37.78 4.26
CA ASN A 270 -4.04 38.12 5.28
C ASN A 270 -4.27 37.45 6.65
N ASN A 271 -3.13 37.27 7.31
CA ASN A 271 -2.87 36.74 8.64
C ASN A 271 -3.68 37.37 9.79
N GLY A 272 -3.88 36.53 10.82
CA GLY A 272 -3.60 36.90 12.20
C GLY A 272 -4.79 37.35 13.05
N GLY A 273 -4.85 36.82 14.28
CA GLY A 273 -5.53 37.49 15.39
C GLY A 273 -6.58 36.66 16.11
N SER A 274 -6.16 36.06 17.21
CA SER A 274 -6.99 35.61 18.33
C SER A 274 -7.95 36.73 18.80
N SER A 275 -9.18 36.39 19.20
CA SER A 275 -9.82 36.81 20.48
C SER A 275 -11.29 36.37 20.52
N THR A 276 -11.57 35.54 21.52
CA THR A 276 -12.78 35.40 22.36
C THR A 276 -14.06 36.14 21.96
N ASN A 277 -15.19 35.42 21.98
CA ASN A 277 -16.32 35.78 22.85
C ASN A 277 -17.23 34.56 23.09
N THR A 278 -17.46 34.34 24.38
CA THR A 278 -18.43 33.44 25.00
C THR A 278 -19.84 33.93 24.72
N GLU A 279 -20.68 33.12 24.06
CA GLU A 279 -22.13 33.17 24.28
C GLU A 279 -22.64 31.73 24.41
N GLN A 280 -23.08 31.47 25.63
CA GLN A 280 -23.78 30.29 26.08
C GLN A 280 -25.26 30.51 25.75
N CYS A 281 -25.89 29.58 25.04
CA CYS A 281 -27.34 29.54 24.90
C CYS A 281 -27.83 28.13 25.21
N ASP A 282 -28.61 28.05 26.28
CA ASP A 282 -29.15 26.86 26.90
C ASP A 282 -30.10 26.04 26.00
N PRO A 283 -30.22 24.72 26.20
CA PRO A 283 -30.91 23.82 25.27
C PRO A 283 -32.39 23.54 25.59
N TYR A 284 -33.14 24.47 26.21
CA TYR A 284 -34.57 24.26 26.51
C TYR A 284 -35.41 25.54 26.47
N GLU A 285 -35.87 25.94 25.30
CA GLU A 285 -37.07 26.78 25.18
C GLU A 285 -38.07 26.14 24.22
N GLY A 286 -38.98 25.38 24.82
CA GLY A 286 -40.03 24.66 24.11
C GLY A 286 -41.12 24.14 25.02
N ILE A 287 -41.48 24.86 26.10
CA ILE A 287 -42.81 24.84 26.72
C ILE A 287 -43.00 26.21 27.37
N GLY A 288 -43.91 27.02 26.84
CA GLY A 288 -44.30 28.27 27.46
C GLY A 288 -45.08 28.00 28.74
N ILE A 289 -44.65 28.60 29.86
CA ILE A 289 -45.47 29.16 30.93
C ILE A 289 -44.63 30.28 31.56
N THR A 290 -45.21 31.48 31.57
CA THR A 290 -44.72 32.68 32.25
C THR A 290 -44.99 32.61 33.75
N LEU A 291 -43.97 32.90 34.57
CA LEU A 291 -44.01 33.82 35.71
C LEU A 291 -42.60 33.98 36.31
#